data_AF-A0A947FZM9-F1
#
_entry.id   AF-A0A947FZM9-F1
#
_cell.length_a   1.000
_cell.length_b   1.000
_cell.length_c   1.000
_cell.angle_alpha   90.00
_cell.angle_beta   90.00
_cell.angle_gamma   90.00
#
_symmetry.space_group_name_H-M   'P 1'
#
loop_
_entity.id
_entity.type
_entity.pdbx_description
1 polymer ?
#
loop_
_entity_poly.entity_id
_entity_poly.type
_entity_poly.pdbx_seq_one_letter_code
_entity_poly.pdbx_strand_id
1 'polypeptide(L)'
;MASCAEEIHVGDIGTVFRIALTDCDVAVDLTGATTLEIIFLKPDATSVTKTATLFGVATDGVIQYSTIADDLDTAGIWKMQAKITLPTGTWSSDVEKFRVYTNLV
;
A
#
# COMPACT_ATOMS: atom_id res chain seq x y z
N MET A 1 6.44 8.59 22.64
CA MET A 1 5.83 7.75 21.59
C MET A 1 6.82 6.64 21.31
N ALA A 2 6.47 5.39 21.56
CA ALA A 2 7.35 4.29 21.17
C ALA A 2 7.43 4.31 19.63
N SER A 3 8.59 4.62 19.06
CA SER A 3 8.83 4.34 17.65
C SER A 3 8.96 2.83 17.55
N CYS A 4 7.87 2.13 17.25
CA CYS A 4 8.01 0.82 16.65
C CYS A 4 8.86 1.05 15.39
N ALA A 5 10.09 0.51 15.37
CA ALA A 5 10.86 0.49 14.14
C ALA A 5 10.12 -0.48 13.23
N GLU A 6 9.25 0.05 12.37
CA GLU A 6 8.47 -0.70 11.38
C GLU A 6 9.42 -1.04 10.21
N GLU A 7 10.41 -1.86 10.49
CA GLU A 7 11.37 -2.32 9.50
C GLU A 7 10.80 -3.48 8.71
N ILE A 8 10.82 -3.34 7.39
CA ILE A 8 10.40 -4.36 6.44
C ILE A 8 11.65 -4.98 5.83
N HIS A 9 11.74 -6.30 5.77
CA HIS A 9 12.90 -7.01 5.22
C HIS A 9 12.55 -7.77 3.94
N VAL A 10 13.59 -8.07 3.16
CA VAL A 10 13.46 -8.91 1.97
C VAL A 10 12.87 -10.26 2.37
N GLY A 11 11.86 -10.72 1.64
CA GLY A 11 11.21 -12.00 1.87
C GLY A 11 10.18 -12.02 3.01
N ASP A 12 9.87 -10.89 3.65
CA ASP A 12 8.80 -10.86 4.66
C ASP A 12 7.44 -11.19 4.03
N ILE A 13 6.78 -12.21 4.60
CA ILE A 13 5.44 -12.64 4.19
C ILE A 13 4.43 -12.25 5.28
N GLY A 14 3.30 -11.69 4.88
CA GLY A 14 2.26 -11.25 5.81
C GLY A 14 2.41 -9.81 6.28
N THR A 15 3.38 -9.05 5.76
CA THR A 15 3.52 -7.61 6.03
C THR A 15 2.30 -6.89 5.47
N VAL A 16 1.57 -6.18 6.33
CA VAL A 16 0.32 -5.50 5.94
C VAL A 16 0.60 -4.04 5.66
N PHE A 17 0.44 -3.64 4.40
CA PHE A 17 0.40 -2.24 4.00
C PHE A 17 -1.04 -1.73 4.13
N ARG A 18 -1.23 -0.66 4.92
CA ARG A 18 -2.52 0.04 5.02
C ARG A 18 -2.36 1.47 4.52
N ILE A 19 -3.29 1.90 3.69
CA ILE A 19 -3.33 3.26 3.15
C ILE A 19 -4.69 3.86 3.51
N ALA A 20 -4.67 4.95 4.29
CA ALA A 20 -5.84 5.78 4.54
C ALA A 20 -5.96 6.83 3.44
N LEU A 21 -7.06 6.78 2.69
CA LEU A 21 -7.36 7.72 1.63
C LEU A 21 -8.16 8.88 2.22
N THR A 22 -7.61 10.08 2.15
CA THR A 22 -8.25 11.29 2.66
C THR A 22 -8.22 12.42 1.63
N ASP A 23 -9.23 13.28 1.67
CA ASP A 23 -9.28 14.56 0.96
C ASP A 23 -9.41 15.68 2.00
N CYS A 24 -8.36 16.49 2.16
CA CYS A 24 -8.25 17.50 3.21
C CYS A 24 -8.63 16.97 4.61
N ASP A 25 -8.03 15.85 5.03
CA ASP A 25 -8.26 15.15 6.31
C ASP A 25 -9.63 14.47 6.47
N VAL A 26 -10.49 14.49 5.45
CA VAL A 26 -11.76 13.75 5.42
C VAL A 26 -11.55 12.42 4.73
N ALA A 27 -11.94 11.31 5.37
CA ALA A 27 -11.87 9.99 4.77
C ALA A 27 -12.68 9.93 3.46
N VAL A 28 -12.07 9.38 2.41
CA VAL A 28 -12.75 9.13 1.13
C VAL A 28 -13.68 7.93 1.30
N ASP A 29 -14.98 8.10 1.06
CA ASP A 29 -15.94 7.00 1.07
C ASP A 29 -15.73 6.07 -0.14
N LEU A 30 -15.40 4.81 0.14
CA LEU A 30 -15.12 3.79 -0.87
C LEU A 30 -16.34 2.93 -1.22
N THR A 31 -17.54 3.33 -0.78
CA THR A 31 -18.77 2.59 -1.07
C THR A 31 -19.01 2.51 -2.59
N GLY A 32 -19.15 1.28 -3.10
CA GLY A 32 -19.34 1.03 -4.52
C GLY A 32 -18.07 1.10 -5.38
N ALA A 33 -16.88 1.17 -4.76
CA ALA A 33 -15.61 1.04 -5.49
C ALA A 33 -15.55 -0.28 -6.27
N THR A 34 -15.14 -0.17 -7.54
CA THR A 34 -15.01 -1.33 -8.44
C THR A 34 -13.58 -1.85 -8.49
N THR A 35 -12.59 -1.00 -8.23
CA THR A 35 -11.18 -1.39 -8.12
C THR A 35 -10.53 -0.71 -6.92
N LEU A 36 -9.79 -1.50 -6.15
CA LEU A 36 -8.92 -1.04 -5.07
C LEU A 36 -7.53 -1.62 -5.34
N GLU A 37 -6.55 -0.76 -5.60
CA GLU A 37 -5.20 -1.18 -5.96
C GLU A 37 -4.16 -0.44 -5.14
N ILE A 38 -3.08 -1.13 -4.79
CA ILE A 38 -1.83 -0.53 -4.33
C ILE A 38 -0.76 -0.85 -5.36
N ILE A 39 -0.16 0.20 -5.91
CA ILE A 39 0.93 0.12 -6.87
C ILE A 39 2.23 0.28 -6.11
N PHE A 40 3.09 -0.72 -6.19
CA PHE A 40 4.44 -0.68 -5.64
C PHE A 40 5.43 -0.43 -6.77
N LEU A 41 6.30 0.57 -6.60
CA LEU A 41 7.46 0.80 -7.45
C LEU A 41 8.70 0.31 -6.72
N LYS A 42 9.33 -0.71 -7.28
CA LYS A 42 10.57 -1.31 -6.79
C LYS A 42 11.78 -0.38 -6.99
N PRO A 43 12.91 -0.63 -6.28
CA PRO A 43 14.14 0.15 -6.45
C PRO A 43 14.73 0.08 -7.87
N ASP A 44 14.45 -0.99 -8.62
CA ASP A 44 14.87 -1.20 -10.01
C ASP A 44 13.94 -0.53 -11.05
N ALA A 45 12.97 0.26 -10.58
CA ALA A 45 11.91 0.90 -11.37
C ALA A 45 10.86 -0.04 -11.97
N THR A 46 10.83 -1.32 -11.56
CA THR A 46 9.71 -2.22 -11.90
C THR A 46 8.48 -1.84 -11.07
N SER A 47 7.32 -1.72 -11.73
CA SER A 47 6.04 -1.51 -11.05
C SER A 47 5.28 -2.81 -10.90
N VAL A 48 4.69 -3.04 -9.73
CA VAL A 48 3.80 -4.16 -9.44
C VAL A 48 2.50 -3.65 -8.85
N THR A 49 1.37 -4.02 -9.45
CA THR A 49 0.03 -3.67 -8.94
C THR A 49 -0.54 -4.82 -8.14
N LYS A 50 -1.03 -4.52 -6.94
CA LYS A 50 -1.68 -5.48 -6.05
C LYS A 50 -3.12 -5.07 -5.80
N THR A 51 -4.04 -6.01 -5.95
CA THR A 51 -5.44 -5.81 -5.57
C THR A 51 -5.53 -5.73 -4.05
N ALA A 52 -6.05 -4.61 -3.56
CA ALA A 52 -6.25 -4.36 -2.14
C ALA A 52 -7.68 -4.73 -1.71
N THR A 53 -7.88 -4.84 -0.40
CA THR A 53 -9.19 -5.03 0.22
C THR A 53 -9.48 -3.87 1.18
N LEU A 54 -10.75 -3.65 1.51
CA LEU A 54 -11.11 -2.70 2.56
C LEU A 54 -10.61 -3.20 3.92
N PHE A 55 -10.11 -2.28 4.73
CA PHE A 55 -9.86 -2.51 6.14
C PHE A 55 -10.93 -1.78 6.95
N GLY A 56 -11.77 -2.51 7.69
CA GLY A 56 -12.92 -1.93 8.38
C GLY A 56 -14.10 -1.71 7.44
N VAL A 57 -14.77 -0.57 7.57
CA VAL A 57 -15.92 -0.20 6.71
C VAL A 57 -15.50 0.73 5.58
N ALA A 58 -16.25 0.75 4.47
CA ALA A 58 -15.90 1.52 3.29
C ALA A 58 -15.78 3.03 3.54
N THR A 59 -16.56 3.56 4.49
CA THR A 59 -16.55 4.96 4.89
C THR A 59 -15.32 5.38 5.67
N ASP A 60 -14.52 4.43 6.18
CA ASP A 60 -13.26 4.72 6.86
C ASP A 60 -12.15 5.10 5.86
N GLY A 61 -12.35 4.81 4.57
CA GLY A 61 -11.41 5.16 3.51
C GLY A 61 -10.07 4.40 3.59
N VAL A 62 -10.01 3.27 4.29
CA VAL A 62 -8.77 2.51 4.46
C VAL A 62 -8.75 1.25 3.58
N ILE A 63 -7.71 1.12 2.77
CA ILE A 63 -7.43 -0.11 2.01
C ILE A 63 -6.19 -0.80 2.57
N GLN A 64 -6.11 -2.12 2.38
CA GLN A 64 -4.96 -2.89 2.80
C GLN A 64 -4.55 -3.97 1.80
N TYR A 65 -3.27 -4.33 1.85
CA TYR A 65 -2.70 -5.48 1.16
C TYR A 65 -1.72 -6.19 2.10
N SER A 66 -1.78 -7.52 2.13
CA SER A 66 -0.83 -8.35 2.87
C SER A 66 0.15 -8.97 1.87
N THR A 67 1.45 -8.80 2.10
CA THR A 67 2.47 -9.39 1.22
C THR A 67 2.38 -10.90 1.21
N ILE A 68 2.64 -11.47 0.03
CA ILE A 68 2.82 -12.90 -0.17
C ILE A 68 4.29 -13.20 -0.51
N ALA A 69 4.60 -14.48 -0.72
CA ALA A 69 5.92 -14.89 -1.19
C ALA A 69 6.34 -14.09 -2.44
N ASP A 70 7.62 -13.73 -2.48
CA ASP A 70 8.29 -13.01 -3.58
C ASP A 70 7.84 -11.56 -3.84
N ASP A 71 6.98 -10.98 -3.01
CA ASP A 71 6.61 -9.57 -3.15
C ASP A 71 7.75 -8.62 -2.79
N LEU A 72 8.42 -8.88 -1.66
CA LEU A 72 9.51 -8.07 -1.12
C LEU A 72 10.86 -8.69 -1.52
N ASP A 73 11.11 -8.81 -2.81
CA ASP A 73 12.27 -9.54 -3.36
C ASP A 73 13.57 -8.73 -3.44
N THR A 74 13.50 -7.41 -3.26
CA THR A 74 14.63 -6.51 -3.49
C THR A 74 14.76 -5.50 -2.36
N ALA A 75 15.95 -5.42 -1.77
CA ALA A 75 16.26 -4.40 -0.77
C ALA A 75 16.42 -3.02 -1.42
N GLY A 76 16.01 -1.96 -0.73
CA GLY A 76 16.15 -0.59 -1.20
C GLY A 76 14.97 0.31 -0.83
N ILE A 77 14.91 1.48 -1.48
CA ILE A 77 13.81 2.42 -1.32
C ILE A 77 12.72 2.07 -2.34
N TRP A 78 11.57 1.70 -1.83
CA TRP A 78 10.36 1.45 -2.60
C TRP A 78 9.45 2.68 -2.55
N LYS A 79 8.53 2.76 -3.51
CA LYS A 79 7.41 3.70 -3.45
C LYS A 79 6.09 2.96 -3.50
N MET A 80 5.07 3.50 -2.87
CA MET A 80 3.71 3.01 -2.99
C MET A 80 2.74 4.13 -3.33
N GLN A 81 1.68 3.79 -4.05
CA GLN A 81 0.58 4.68 -4.37
C GLN A 81 -0.71 3.88 -4.42
N ALA A 82 -1.77 4.36 -3.77
CA ALA A 82 -3.09 3.79 -3.94
C ALA A 82 -3.72 4.30 -5.23
N LYS A 83 -4.44 3.43 -5.93
CA LYS A 83 -5.27 3.77 -7.08
C LYS A 83 -6.64 3.13 -6.91
N ILE A 84 -7.68 3.94 -7.00
CA ILE A 84 -9.06 3.50 -6.79
C ILE A 84 -9.94 3.91 -7.96
N THR A 85 -10.97 3.10 -8.24
CA THR A 85 -12.03 3.44 -9.18
C THR A 85 -13.37 3.37 -8.46
N LEU A 86 -14.09 4.48 -8.47
CA LEU A 86 -15.49 4.59 -8.05
C LEU A 86 -16.36 4.75 -9.31
N PRO A 87 -17.69 4.62 -9.21
CA PRO A 87 -18.58 4.85 -10.36
C PRO A 87 -18.41 6.24 -11.00
N THR A 88 -17.91 7.20 -10.23
CA THR A 88 -17.70 8.59 -10.63
C THR A 88 -16.34 8.87 -11.27
N GLY A 89 -15.38 7.93 -11.23
CA GLY A 89 -14.05 8.15 -11.79
C GLY A 89 -12.94 7.28 -11.20
N THR A 90 -11.70 7.62 -11.55
CA THR A 90 -10.49 6.96 -11.04
C THR A 90 -9.57 8.02 -10.45
N TRP A 91 -9.03 7.75 -9.26
CA TRP A 91 -8.11 8.64 -8.55
C TRP A 91 -6.86 7.87 -8.11
N SER A 92 -5.78 8.63 -7.92
CA SER A 92 -4.54 8.14 -7.35
C SER A 92 -4.19 8.98 -6.12
N SER A 93 -3.68 8.34 -5.07
CA SER A 93 -3.19 9.02 -3.87
C SER A 93 -1.85 9.71 -4.10
N ASP A 94 -1.33 10.38 -3.08
CA ASP A 94 0.08 10.73 -3.02
C ASP A 94 0.99 9.49 -3.05
N VAL A 95 2.25 9.72 -3.41
CA VAL A 95 3.28 8.68 -3.48
C VAL A 95 4.09 8.69 -2.19
N GLU A 96 4.03 7.58 -1.46
CA GLU A 96 4.79 7.38 -0.23
C GLU A 96 6.02 6.52 -0.45
N LYS A 97 7.06 6.74 0.36
CA LYS A 97 8.31 5.97 0.31
C LYS A 97 8.46 5.10 1.55
N PHE A 98 8.91 3.87 1.35
CA PHE A 98 9.32 2.98 2.43
C PHE A 98 10.61 2.25 2.08
N ARG A 99 11.28 1.68 3.08
CA ARG A 99 12.54 0.97 2.89
C ARG A 99 12.36 -0.51 3.18
N VAL A 100 12.88 -1.34 2.28
CA VAL A 100 13.05 -2.78 2.49
C VAL A 100 14.53 -3.04 2.76
N TYR A 101 14.84 -3.67 3.89
CA TYR A 101 16.19 -3.97 4.34
C TYR A 101 16.63 -5.38 3.93
N THR A 102 17.93 -5.58 3.81
CA THR A 102 18.52 -6.91 3.62
C THR A 102 18.44 -7.71 4.93
N ASN A 103 18.26 -9.02 4.83
CA ASN A 103 18.48 -9.90 5.97
C ASN A 103 19.97 -9.99 6.33
N LEU A 104 20.25 -10.40 7.56
CA LEU A 104 21.62 -10.62 8.06
C LEU A 104 22.27 -11.88 7.46
N VAL A 105 21.48 -12.79 6.90
CA VAL A 105 21.89 -14.08 6.34
C VAL A 105 21.17 -14.37 5.04
#